data_AF-A0A2M8Q713-F1
#
_entry.id   AF-A0A2M8Q713-F1
#
_cell.length_a   1.000
_cell.length_b   1.000
_cell.length_c   1.000
_cell.angle_alpha   90.00
_cell.angle_beta   90.00
_cell.angle_gamma   90.00
#
_symmetry.space_group_name_H-M   'P 1'
#
loop_
_entity.id
_entity.type
_entity.pdbx_description
1 polymer ?
#
loop_
_entity_poly.entity_id
_entity_poly.type
_entity_poly.pdbx_seq_one_letter_code
_entity_poly.pdbx_strand_id
1 'polypeptide(L)' 'VTPRAILDALEARYPVLRGTIRDQGSQQRRAFVRFFACGQDWSHEPPDAPLPDDVTNGQEPFMVVGAMAGG' A
#
# COMPACT_ATOMS: atom_id res chain seq x y z
N VAL A 1 6.09 -8.11 -8.83
CA VAL A 1 4.89 -7.31 -8.46
C VAL A 1 5.37 -6.12 -7.62
N THR A 2 4.79 -4.92 -7.77
CA THR A 2 5.23 -3.71 -7.05
C THR A 2 4.11 -3.18 -6.14
N PRO A 3 4.44 -2.35 -5.11
CA PRO A 3 3.42 -1.68 -4.29
C PRO A 3 2.43 -0.87 -5.15
N ARG A 4 2.91 -0.12 -6.16
CA ARG A 4 2.04 0.63 -7.08
C ARG A 4 1.03 -0.27 -7.77
N ALA A 5 1.46 -1.40 -8.33
CA ALA A 5 0.57 -2.32 -9.04
C ALA A 5 -0.53 -2.89 -8.13
N ILE A 6 -0.19 -3.21 -6.88
CA ILE A 6 -1.17 -3.68 -5.89
C ILE A 6 -2.17 -2.57 -5.56
N LEU A 7 -1.70 -1.36 -5.28
CA LEU A 7 -2.55 -0.23 -4.91
C LEU A 7 -3.47 0.18 -6.08
N ASP A 8 -2.96 0.18 -7.31
CA ASP A 8 -3.75 0.46 -8.52
C ASP A 8 -4.87 -0.58 -8.70
N ALA A 9 -4.55 -1.86 -8.55
CA ALA A 9 -5.54 -2.94 -8.61
C ALA A 9 -6.58 -2.84 -7.49
N LEU A 10 -6.14 -2.49 -6.28
CA LEU A 10 -7.01 -2.31 -5.11
C LEU A 10 -7.99 -1.15 -5.33
N GLU A 11 -7.51 0.01 -5.77
CA GLU A 11 -8.31 1.20 -6.04
C GLU A 11 -9.17 1.07 -7.31
N ALA A 12 -8.79 0.22 -8.26
CA ALA A 12 -9.63 -0.16 -9.39
C ALA A 12 -10.82 -1.02 -8.94
N ARG A 13 -10.57 -2.00 -8.07
CA ARG A 13 -11.59 -2.91 -7.54
C ARG A 13 -12.49 -2.25 -6.49
N TYR A 14 -11.94 -1.34 -5.69
CA TYR A 14 -12.65 -0.62 -4.63
C TYR A 14 -12.46 0.90 -4.81
N PRO A 15 -13.25 1.53 -5.71
CA PRO A 15 -13.11 2.96 -5.98
C PRO A 15 -13.26 3.87 -4.76
N VAL A 16 -13.97 3.41 -3.72
CA VAL A 16 -14.13 4.13 -2.44
C VAL A 16 -12.81 4.36 -1.69
N LEU A 17 -11.75 3.60 -1.99
CA LEU A 17 -10.42 3.74 -1.38
C LEU A 17 -9.55 4.80 -2.06
N ARG A 18 -9.96 5.31 -3.23
CA ARG A 18 -9.22 6.36 -3.94
C ARG A 18 -9.24 7.65 -3.12
N GLY A 19 -8.07 8.21 -2.82
CA GLY A 19 -7.98 9.38 -1.94
C GLY A 19 -7.89 9.04 -0.46
N THR A 20 -8.14 7.78 -0.05
CA THR A 20 -7.99 7.36 1.36
C THR A 20 -6.61 6.76 1.62
N ILE A 21 -6.04 6.05 0.63
CA ILE A 21 -4.71 5.45 0.72
C ILE A 21 -3.64 6.39 0.13
N ARG A 22 -3.85 6.80 -1.13
CA ARG A 22 -3.02 7.76 -1.85
C ARG A 22 -3.79 9.03 -2.15
N ASP A 23 -3.10 10.17 -2.16
CA ASP A 23 -3.66 11.41 -2.67
C ASP A 23 -4.02 11.26 -4.17
N GLN A 24 -5.20 11.75 -4.57
CA GLN A 24 -5.70 11.51 -5.93
C GLN A 24 -4.88 12.24 -7.00
N GLY A 25 -4.36 13.44 -6.69
CA GLY A 25 -3.59 14.24 -7.64
C GLY A 25 -2.14 13.79 -7.75
N SER A 26 -1.45 13.70 -6.61
CA SER A 26 -0.02 13.40 -6.54
C SER A 26 0.31 11.90 -6.51
N GLN A 27 -0.69 11.03 -6.27
CA GLN A 27 -0.52 9.58 -6.07
C GLN A 27 0.43 9.23 -4.91
N GLN A 28 0.72 10.17 -4.03
CA GLN A 28 1.58 9.96 -2.87
C GLN A 28 0.80 9.32 -1.72
N ARG A 29 1.48 8.46 -0.96
CA ARG A 29 0.97 7.87 0.29
C ARG A 29 0.56 8.97 1.26
N ARG A 30 -0.62 8.85 1.89
CA ARG A 30 -1.02 9.77 2.96
C ARG A 30 -0.20 9.54 4.22
N ALA A 31 0.14 10.62 4.93
CA ALA A 31 1.07 10.58 6.07
C ALA A 31 0.74 9.52 7.14
N PHE A 32 -0.54 9.28 7.41
CA PHE A 32 -1.02 8.34 8.43
C PHE A 32 -1.28 6.91 7.93
N VAL A 33 -0.99 6.59 6.67
CA VAL A 33 -1.14 5.25 6.10
C VAL A 33 0.23 4.60 5.98
N ARG A 34 0.41 3.38 6.49
CA ARG A 34 1.65 2.60 6.36
C ARG A 34 1.45 1.38 5.47
N PHE A 35 2.54 0.95 4.82
CA PHE A 35 2.58 -0.26 4.01
C PHE A 35 3.55 -1.25 4.61
N PHE A 36 3.16 -2.52 4.66
CA PHE A 36 4.03 -3.59 5.12
C PHE A 36 4.04 -4.76 4.14
N ALA A 37 5.23 -5.34 3.97
CA ALA A 37 5.47 -6.58 3.25
C ALA A 37 6.42 -7.43 4.09
N CYS A 38 6.08 -8.70 4.33
CA CYS A 38 6.87 -9.60 5.18
C CYS A 38 7.17 -9.03 6.57
N GLY A 39 6.19 -8.33 7.17
CA GLY A 39 6.34 -7.66 8.46
C GLY A 39 7.29 -6.45 8.49
N GLN A 40 7.87 -6.06 7.36
CA GLN A 40 8.78 -4.90 7.24
C GLN A 40 8.01 -3.67 6.76
N ASP A 41 8.42 -2.48 7.21
CA ASP A 41 7.81 -1.22 6.79
C ASP A 41 8.32 -0.82 5.39
N TRP A 42 7.40 -0.75 4.43
CA TRP A 42 7.64 -0.38 3.02
C TRP A 42 7.09 1.02 2.70
N SER A 43 6.73 1.82 3.71
CA SER A 43 6.06 3.12 3.54
C SER A 43 6.94 4.22 2.93
N HIS A 44 8.26 4.01 2.93
CA HIS A 44 9.27 4.94 2.40
C HIS A 44 10.01 4.38 1.18
N GLU A 45 9.77 3.12 0.83
CA GLU A 45 10.35 2.51 -0.35
C GLU A 45 9.73 3.10 -1.62
N PRO A 46 10.49 3.12 -2.74
CA PRO A 46 9.95 3.52 -4.02
C PRO A 46 8.69 2.70 -4.38
N PRO A 47 7.64 3.32 -4.92
CA PRO A 47 6.39 2.62 -5.25
C PRO A 47 6.54 1.57 -6.35
N ASP A 48 7.62 1.64 -7.13
CA ASP A 48 7.99 0.69 -8.18
C ASP A 48 9.05 -0.32 -7.72
N ALA A 49 9.46 -0.31 -6.45
CA ALA A 49 10.37 -1.30 -5.91
C ALA A 49 9.72 -2.70 -6.00
N PRO A 50 10.47 -3.74 -6.41
CA PRO A 50 9.95 -5.09 -6.44
C PRO A 50 9.66 -5.56 -5.02
N LEU A 51 8.45 -6.09 -4.80
CA LEU A 51 8.08 -6.70 -3.52
C LEU A 51 8.82 -8.02 -3.29
N PRO A 52 8.99 -8.46 -2.03
CA PRO A 52 9.57 -9.76 -1.71
C PRO A 52 8.78 -10.89 -2.36
N ASP A 53 9.48 -11.96 -2.74
CA ASP A 53 8.89 -13.11 -3.42
C ASP A 53 7.75 -13.73 -2.61
N ASP A 54 7.87 -13.77 -1.28
CA ASP A 54 6.84 -14.29 -0.37
C ASP A 54 5.49 -13.56 -0.52
N VAL A 55 5.51 -12.24 -0.74
CA VAL A 55 4.30 -11.47 -1.02
C VAL A 55 3.80 -11.74 -2.44
N THR A 56 4.70 -11.80 -3.42
CA THR A 56 4.30 -12.02 -4.81
C THR A 56 3.73 -13.41 -5.08
N ASN A 57 4.19 -14.41 -4.32
CA ASN A 57 3.72 -15.80 -4.36
C ASN A 57 2.50 -16.03 -3.47
N GLY A 58 2.02 -15.01 -2.76
CA GLY A 58 0.85 -15.08 -1.87
C GLY A 58 1.08 -15.85 -0.57
N GLN A 59 2.34 -16.07 -0.18
CA GLN A 59 2.70 -16.69 1.10
C GLN A 59 2.51 -15.71 2.26
N GLU A 60 2.80 -14.42 2.03
CA GLU A 60 2.56 -13.36 3.00
C GLU A 60 1.71 -12.21 2.41
N PRO A 61 0.89 -11.54 3.21
CA PRO A 61 0.05 -10.45 2.74
C PRO A 61 0.84 -9.15 2.57
N PHE A 62 0.45 -8.34 1.58
CA PHE A 62 0.75 -6.91 1.56
C PHE A 62 -0.28 -6.17 2.41
N MET A 63 0.15 -5.50 3.48
CA MET A 63 -0.75 -4.85 4.44
C MET A 63 -0.77 -3.33 4.24
N VAL A 64 -1.99 -2.76 4.19
CA VAL A 64 -2.23 -1.32 4.22
C VAL A 64 -2.84 -0.97 5.57
N VAL A 65 -2.11 -0.20 6.38
CA VAL A 65 -2.48 0.09 7.78
C VAL A 65 -2.69 1.58 7.97
N GLY A 66 -3.91 2.00 8.30
CA GLY A 66 -4.19 3.39 8.68
C GLY A 66 -4.02 3.60 10.18
N ALA A 67 -3.34 4.67 10.59
CA ALA A 67 -3.39 5.12 11.98
C ALA A 67 -4.82 5.62 12.27
N MET A 68 -5.51 4.94 13.18
CA MET A 68 -6.77 5.43 13.73
C MET A 68 -6.42 6.28 14.96
N ALA A 69 -6.78 7.56 14.95
CA ALA A 69 -6.68 8.38 16.15
C ALA A 69 -7.68 7.83 17.18
N GLY A 70 -7.17 7.18 18.23
CA GLY A 70 -7.97 6.82 19.41
C GLY A 70 -8.21 8.08 20.22
N GLY A 71 -9.43 8.62 20.14
CA GLY A 71 -9.94 9.67 21.02
C GLY A 71 -10.71 9.06 22.18
#